data_AF-A0A6J7E8P2-F1
#
_entry.id   AF-A0A6J7E8P2-F1
#
_cell.length_a   1.000
_cell.length_b   1.000
_cell.length_c   1.000
_cell.angle_alpha   90.00
_cell.angle_beta   90.00
_cell.angle_gamma   90.00
#
_symmetry.space_group_name_H-M   'P 1'
#
loop_
_entity.id
_entity.type
_entity.pdbx_description
1 polymer ?
#
loop_
_entity_poly.entity_id
_entity_poly.type
_entity_poly.pdbx_seq_one_letter_code
_entity_poly.pdbx_strand_id
1 'polypeptide(L)'
;MAFGQPSGPPASAKQLKQLLTLLEAAGYSDFRDARGPMGFNQRQGGGKFTKDEADGFITALEFAAEQGDGATAPTDEPAAPAAPPVARRPASTTTSAAQQTLRRFPSELLAAELQRRGWVVMEP
;
A
#
# COMPACT_ATOMS: atom_id res chain seq x y z
N MET A 1 7.09 30.73 10.88
CA MET A 1 7.02 29.35 10.33
C MET A 1 5.69 28.76 10.76
N ALA A 2 4.72 28.65 9.85
CA ALA A 2 3.36 28.21 10.19
C ALA A 2 3.28 26.68 10.14
N PHE A 3 3.22 26.03 11.30
CA PHE A 3 2.99 24.60 11.40
C PHE A 3 1.60 24.25 10.85
N GLY A 4 1.53 23.35 9.87
CA GLY A 4 0.27 22.81 9.34
C GLY A 4 -0.21 23.36 8.00
N GLN A 5 0.46 24.36 7.41
CA GLN A 5 0.19 24.76 6.02
C GLN A 5 0.90 23.81 5.05
N PRO A 6 0.22 23.26 4.03
CA PRO A 6 0.89 22.49 2.99
C PRO A 6 1.94 23.37 2.30
N SER A 7 3.14 22.85 2.11
CA SER A 7 4.29 23.60 1.60
C SER A 7 4.23 23.86 0.09
N GLY A 8 3.06 24.16 -0.47
CA GLY A 8 2.95 24.40 -1.89
C GLY A 8 1.52 24.47 -2.43
N PRO A 9 1.38 24.83 -3.72
CA PRO A 9 0.10 24.80 -4.41
C PRO A 9 -0.47 23.38 -4.42
N PRO A 10 -1.81 23.23 -4.44
CA PRO A 10 -2.45 21.93 -4.56
C PRO A 10 -2.07 21.26 -5.89
N ALA A 11 -2.00 19.94 -5.89
CA ALA A 11 -1.80 19.15 -7.11
C ALA A 11 -2.95 19.40 -8.11
N SER A 12 -2.60 19.42 -9.39
CA SER A 12 -3.61 19.54 -10.45
C SER A 12 -4.44 18.27 -10.57
N ALA A 13 -5.67 18.39 -11.09
CA ALA A 13 -6.53 17.24 -11.35
C ALA A 13 -5.89 16.22 -12.30
N LYS A 14 -5.01 16.67 -13.21
CA LYS A 14 -4.26 15.79 -14.11
C LYS A 14 -3.23 14.95 -13.35
N GLN A 15 -2.46 15.57 -12.46
CA GLN A 15 -1.48 14.87 -11.62
C GLN A 15 -2.16 13.85 -10.69
N LEU A 16 -3.28 14.21 -10.07
CA LEU A 16 -4.01 13.28 -9.20
C LEU A 16 -4.57 12.08 -9.99
N LYS A 17 -5.08 12.31 -11.20
CA LYS A 17 -5.51 11.21 -12.09
C LYS A 17 -4.34 10.30 -12.48
N GLN A 18 -3.22 10.88 -12.89
CA GLN A 18 -2.03 10.11 -13.25
C GLN A 18 -1.51 9.28 -12.07
N LEU A 19 -1.41 9.89 -10.89
CA LEU A 19 -1.00 9.18 -9.67
C LEU A 19 -1.95 8.03 -9.34
N LEU A 20 -3.27 8.24 -9.44
CA LEU A 20 -4.26 7.19 -9.22
C LEU A 20 -4.12 6.05 -10.24
N THR A 21 -3.95 6.36 -11.53
CA THR A 21 -3.73 5.35 -12.57
C THR A 21 -2.46 4.52 -12.31
N LEU A 22 -1.38 5.14 -11.85
CA LEU A 22 -0.14 4.43 -11.49
C LEU A 22 -0.32 3.55 -10.24
N LEU A 23 -1.11 4.00 -9.27
CA LEU A 23 -1.45 3.21 -8.08
C LEU A 23 -2.32 2.00 -8.44
N GLU A 24 -3.30 2.18 -9.32
CA GLU A 24 -4.12 1.07 -9.84
C GLU A 24 -3.27 0.05 -10.59
N ALA A 25 -2.33 0.51 -11.42
CA ALA A 25 -1.37 -0.37 -12.10
C ALA A 25 -0.46 -1.14 -11.13
N ALA A 26 -0.14 -0.54 -9.96
CA ALA A 26 0.61 -1.17 -8.88
C ALA A 26 -0.26 -2.08 -7.98
N GLY A 27 -1.58 -2.12 -8.20
CA GLY A 27 -2.52 -3.00 -7.51
C GLY A 27 -3.26 -2.41 -6.32
N TYR A 28 -3.28 -1.09 -6.17
CA TYR A 28 -4.05 -0.38 -5.13
C TYR A 28 -5.36 0.17 -5.70
N SER A 29 -6.48 0.10 -4.95
CA SER A 29 -7.76 0.62 -5.47
C SER A 29 -7.89 2.15 -5.35
N ASP A 30 -7.31 2.73 -4.30
CA ASP A 30 -7.38 4.17 -4.04
C ASP A 30 -6.20 4.70 -3.20
N PHE A 31 -6.22 6.00 -2.90
CA PHE A 31 -5.21 6.64 -2.07
C PHE A 31 -5.22 6.19 -0.60
N ARG A 32 -6.34 5.66 -0.10
CA ARG A 32 -6.44 5.15 1.28
C ARG A 32 -5.79 3.79 1.41
N ASP A 33 -6.00 2.91 0.44
CA ASP A 33 -5.38 1.61 0.40
C ASP A 33 -3.87 1.73 0.18
N ALA A 34 -3.46 2.58 -0.77
CA ALA A 34 -2.07 2.93 -0.98
C ALA A 34 -1.43 3.61 0.24
N ARG A 35 -2.21 4.12 1.20
CA ARG A 35 -1.71 4.97 2.28
C ARG A 35 -0.66 4.28 3.15
N GLY A 36 -0.92 3.05 3.59
CA GLY A 36 0.02 2.30 4.42
C GLY A 36 1.29 1.94 3.63
N PRO A 37 1.15 1.23 2.49
CA PRO A 37 2.26 0.79 1.66
C PRO A 37 3.12 1.92 1.09
N MET A 38 2.52 3.03 0.66
CA MET A 38 3.22 4.18 0.09
C MET A 38 3.68 5.21 1.15
N GLY A 39 3.38 4.98 2.42
CA GLY A 39 3.71 5.92 3.50
C GLY A 39 2.99 7.26 3.40
N PHE A 40 1.82 7.32 2.74
CA PHE A 40 1.05 8.54 2.65
C PHE A 40 0.56 8.99 4.04
N ASN A 41 0.57 10.30 4.25
CA ASN A 41 -0.03 10.89 5.45
C ASN A 41 -1.57 10.93 5.34
N GLN A 42 -2.25 11.37 6.41
CA GLN A 42 -3.71 11.38 6.46
C GLN A 42 -4.36 12.29 5.44
N ARG A 43 -3.70 13.41 5.11
CA ARG A 43 -4.17 14.35 4.10
C ARG A 43 -4.07 13.71 2.71
N GLN A 44 -2.95 13.09 2.41
CA GLN A 44 -2.66 12.41 1.14
C GLN A 44 -3.56 11.18 0.92
N GLY A 45 -3.82 10.38 1.97
CA GLY A 45 -4.82 9.31 1.91
C GLY A 45 -6.25 9.81 1.68
N GLY A 46 -6.51 11.11 1.84
CA GLY A 46 -7.74 11.78 1.42
C GLY A 46 -7.67 12.40 0.02
N GLY A 47 -6.66 12.07 -0.80
CA GLY A 47 -6.46 12.61 -2.15
C GLY A 47 -5.90 14.03 -2.20
N LYS A 48 -5.46 14.58 -1.07
CA LYS A 48 -4.99 15.98 -0.97
C LYS A 48 -3.47 16.05 -1.01
N PHE A 49 -2.94 16.21 -2.21
CA PHE A 49 -1.51 16.36 -2.49
C PHE A 49 -1.19 17.80 -2.87
N THR A 50 0.03 18.23 -2.55
CA THR A 50 0.65 19.39 -3.21
C THR A 50 1.23 18.98 -4.56
N LYS A 51 1.51 19.96 -5.42
CA LYS A 51 2.10 19.72 -6.74
C LYS A 51 3.38 18.89 -6.65
N ASP A 52 4.32 19.32 -5.80
CA ASP A 52 5.64 18.68 -5.69
C ASP A 52 5.56 17.28 -5.08
N GLU A 53 4.63 17.08 -4.12
CA GLU A 53 4.37 15.74 -3.58
C GLU A 53 3.82 14.79 -4.65
N ALA A 54 2.85 15.24 -5.45
CA ALA A 54 2.28 14.40 -6.51
C ALA A 54 3.32 14.05 -7.57
N ASP A 55 4.12 15.02 -8.01
CA ASP A 55 5.20 14.78 -8.98
C ASP A 55 6.24 13.79 -8.43
N GLY A 56 6.64 13.93 -7.15
CA GLY A 56 7.56 12.99 -6.51
C GLY A 56 7.05 11.55 -6.47
N PHE A 57 5.77 11.34 -6.13
CA PHE A 57 5.18 9.99 -6.12
C PHE A 57 4.99 9.42 -7.52
N ILE A 58 4.61 10.25 -8.50
CA ILE A 58 4.50 9.84 -9.90
C ILE A 58 5.85 9.35 -10.40
N THR A 59 6.92 10.13 -10.23
CA THR A 59 8.27 9.73 -10.65
C THR A 59 8.74 8.45 -9.96
N ALA A 60 8.47 8.29 -8.66
CA ALA A 60 8.84 7.07 -7.93
C ALA A 60 8.10 5.82 -8.43
N LEU A 61 6.79 5.95 -8.73
CA LEU A 61 5.97 4.86 -9.26
C LEU A 61 6.34 4.50 -10.70
N GLU A 62 6.60 5.50 -11.54
CA GLU A 62 7.08 5.29 -12.92
C GLU A 62 8.43 4.56 -12.91
N PHE A 63 9.37 5.00 -12.08
CA PHE A 63 10.66 4.33 -11.92
C PHE A 63 10.53 2.91 -11.36
N ALA A 64 9.64 2.67 -10.39
CA ALA A 64 9.37 1.34 -9.88
C ALA A 64 8.73 0.41 -10.93
N ALA A 65 7.86 0.95 -11.78
CA ALA A 65 7.25 0.22 -12.90
C ALA A 65 8.30 -0.13 -13.97
N GLU A 66 9.19 0.79 -14.32
CA GLU A 66 10.26 0.56 -15.29
C GLU A 66 11.32 -0.44 -14.80
N GLN A 67 11.64 -0.46 -13.51
CA GLN A 67 12.55 -1.45 -12.93
C GLN A 67 11.88 -2.82 -12.66
N GLY A 68 10.57 -2.91 -12.86
CA GLY A 68 9.72 -4.03 -12.45
C GLY A 68 9.32 -5.01 -13.56
N ASP A 69 9.97 -4.99 -14.74
CA ASP A 69 9.75 -5.95 -15.84
C ASP A 69 10.28 -7.37 -15.48
N GLY A 70 9.74 -7.94 -14.39
CA GLY A 70 10.17 -9.21 -13.82
C GLY A 70 9.53 -9.63 -12.48
N ALA A 71 8.58 -8.88 -11.90
CA ALA A 71 7.84 -9.36 -10.74
C ALA A 71 6.37 -8.94 -10.81
N THR A 72 5.56 -9.82 -11.41
CA THR A 72 4.10 -9.76 -11.45
C THR A 72 3.51 -9.43 -10.08
N ALA A 73 2.71 -8.36 -10.04
CA ALA A 73 1.68 -8.18 -9.04
C ALA A 73 0.77 -9.43 -9.01
N PRO A 74 0.14 -9.70 -7.87
CA PRO A 74 -1.30 -9.51 -7.93
C PRO A 74 -1.84 -8.71 -6.74
N THR A 75 -2.52 -7.64 -7.10
CA THR A 75 -3.73 -7.10 -6.47
C THR A 75 -4.57 -8.18 -5.80
N ASP A 76 -5.03 -7.95 -4.57
CA ASP A 76 -6.44 -8.22 -4.20
C ASP A 76 -6.79 -7.43 -2.92
N GLU A 77 -7.23 -6.21 -3.15
CA GLU A 77 -8.20 -5.50 -2.31
C GLU A 77 -9.61 -5.83 -2.90
N PRO A 78 -10.73 -5.69 -2.18
CA PRO A 78 -11.36 -4.36 -2.22
C PRO A 78 -12.27 -3.96 -1.03
N ALA A 79 -12.17 -2.68 -0.67
CA ALA A 79 -13.22 -1.68 -0.53
C ALA A 79 -14.69 -2.08 -0.16
N ALA A 80 -15.22 -1.36 0.84
CA ALA A 80 -16.61 -1.35 1.30
C ALA A 80 -17.59 -0.54 0.40
N PRO A 81 -18.91 -0.77 0.50
CA PRO A 81 -19.90 0.29 0.24
C PRO A 81 -20.79 0.61 1.46
N ALA A 82 -21.37 1.81 1.41
CA ALA A 82 -22.22 2.47 2.41
C ALA A 82 -23.34 1.62 3.07
N ALA A 83 -23.68 1.97 4.31
CA ALA A 83 -24.72 1.34 5.16
C ALA A 83 -26.16 1.56 4.67
N PRO A 84 -27.18 0.85 5.22
CA PRO A 84 -27.29 -0.59 5.59
C PRO A 84 -28.44 -1.28 4.77
N PRO A 85 -28.42 -2.61 4.53
CA PRO A 85 -29.16 -3.52 5.42
C PRO A 85 -28.54 -4.93 5.55
N VAL A 86 -28.68 -5.48 6.77
CA VAL A 86 -28.73 -6.90 7.16
C VAL A 86 -28.21 -7.97 6.16
N ALA A 87 -26.97 -8.42 6.36
CA ALA A 87 -26.62 -9.84 6.27
C ALA A 87 -25.31 -10.09 7.03
N ARG A 88 -25.34 -11.03 7.98
CA ARG A 88 -24.19 -11.41 8.81
C ARG A 88 -23.17 -12.23 7.99
N ARG A 89 -21.87 -11.84 8.10
CA ARG A 89 -20.65 -12.72 8.11
C ARG A 89 -20.09 -13.12 6.71
N PRO A 90 -18.77 -13.37 6.51
CA PRO A 90 -17.67 -13.60 7.48
C PRO A 90 -16.50 -12.60 7.43
N ALA A 91 -15.73 -12.56 8.52
CA ALA A 91 -14.50 -11.79 8.64
C ALA A 91 -13.47 -12.27 7.62
N SER A 92 -13.17 -11.45 6.62
CA SER A 92 -12.02 -11.65 5.73
C SER A 92 -10.76 -11.45 6.56
N THR A 93 -10.00 -12.53 6.76
CA THR A 93 -8.69 -12.51 7.40
C THR A 93 -7.71 -11.82 6.45
N THR A 94 -7.70 -10.48 6.42
CA THR A 94 -6.74 -9.72 5.63
C THR A 94 -5.35 -9.95 6.22
N THR A 95 -4.56 -10.79 5.54
CA THR A 95 -3.18 -11.12 5.88
C THR A 95 -2.37 -9.83 5.80
N SER A 96 -1.66 -9.45 6.87
CA SER A 96 -0.92 -8.18 6.87
C SER A 96 0.22 -8.19 5.85
N ALA A 97 0.63 -7.02 5.35
CA ALA A 97 1.74 -6.90 4.42
C ALA A 97 3.02 -7.62 4.91
N ALA A 98 3.28 -7.58 6.23
CA ALA A 98 4.37 -8.33 6.86
C ALA A 98 4.21 -9.86 6.71
N GLN A 99 3.00 -10.39 6.90
CA GLN A 99 2.72 -11.82 6.65
C GLN A 99 2.86 -12.18 5.17
N GLN A 100 2.53 -11.27 4.26
CA GLN A 100 2.72 -11.50 2.82
C GLN A 100 4.19 -11.48 2.40
N THR A 101 5.02 -10.66 3.04
CA THR A 101 6.48 -10.73 2.91
C THR A 101 7.04 -12.04 3.42
N LEU A 102 6.58 -12.51 4.59
CA LEU A 102 7.06 -13.77 5.17
C LEU A 102 6.72 -14.99 4.29
N ARG A 103 5.57 -14.98 3.61
CA ARG A 103 5.18 -16.05 2.66
C ARG A 103 6.11 -16.20 1.45
N ARG A 104 6.95 -15.21 1.15
CA ARG A 104 7.94 -15.30 0.06
C ARG A 104 9.16 -16.14 0.43
N PHE A 105 9.34 -16.46 1.70
CA PHE A 105 10.45 -17.27 2.20
C PHE A 105 9.97 -18.69 2.51
N PRO A 106 10.80 -19.72 2.24
CA PRO A 106 10.52 -21.09 2.67
C PRO A 106 10.35 -21.17 4.19
N SER A 107 9.40 -22.00 4.63
CA SER A 107 9.08 -22.22 6.04
C SER A 107 10.29 -22.72 6.83
N GLU A 108 11.13 -23.55 6.21
CA GLU A 108 12.31 -24.17 6.83
C GLU A 108 13.37 -23.11 7.14
N LEU A 109 13.57 -22.14 6.24
CA LEU A 109 14.50 -21.04 6.44
C LEU A 109 14.03 -20.09 7.55
N LEU A 110 12.73 -19.79 7.58
CA LEU A 110 12.13 -18.98 8.64
C LEU A 110 12.24 -19.68 10.00
N ALA A 111 11.97 -20.99 10.05
CA ALA A 111 12.10 -21.79 11.26
C ALA A 111 13.54 -21.83 11.77
N ALA A 112 14.52 -22.02 10.87
CA ALA A 112 15.94 -22.01 11.21
C ALA A 112 16.39 -20.65 11.78
N GLU A 113 15.93 -19.54 11.22
CA GLU A 113 16.26 -18.20 11.74
C GLU A 113 15.62 -17.93 13.11
N LEU A 114 14.38 -18.37 13.34
CA LEU A 114 13.73 -18.27 14.64
C LEU A 114 14.50 -19.08 15.70
N GLN A 115 14.90 -20.31 15.39
CA GLN A 115 15.73 -21.14 16.27
C GLN A 115 17.10 -20.53 16.54
N ARG A 116 17.77 -19.98 15.52
CA ARG A 116 19.06 -19.28 15.67
C ARG A 116 18.97 -18.09 16.62
N ARG A 117 17.80 -17.43 16.65
CA ARG A 117 17.49 -16.32 17.56
C ARG A 117 17.00 -16.76 18.93
N GLY A 118 17.05 -18.06 19.22
CA GLY A 118 16.69 -18.64 20.52
C GLY A 118 15.20 -18.96 20.69
N TRP A 119 14.42 -18.96 19.62
CA TRP A 119 12.99 -19.30 19.67
C TRP A 119 12.78 -20.78 19.37
N VAL A 120 11.91 -21.46 20.12
CA VAL A 120 11.51 -22.84 19.82
C VAL A 120 10.34 -22.82 18.84
N VAL A 121 10.48 -23.49 17.70
CA VAL A 121 9.45 -23.60 16.65
C VAL A 121 8.81 -24.98 16.74
N MET A 122 7.47 -25.03 16.80
CA MET A 122 6.66 -26.24 16.78
C MET A 122 5.84 -26.24 15.48
N GLU A 123 5.62 -27.42 14.89
CA GLU A 123 4.65 -27.51 13.80
C GLU A 123 3.23 -27.22 14.32
N PRO A 124 2.42 -26.49 13.54
CA PRO A 124 1.08 -26.06 13.94
C PRO A 124 0.08 -27.22 14.10
#